data_AF-A0A7W1QR99-F1
#
_entry.id   AF-A0A7W1QR99-F1
#
_cell.length_a   1.000
_cell.length_b   1.000
_cell.length_c   1.000
_cell.angle_alpha   90.00
_cell.angle_beta   90.00
_cell.angle_gamma   90.00
#
_symmetry.space_group_name_H-M   'P 1'
#
loop_
_entity.id
_entity.type
_entity.pdbx_description
1 polymer ?
#
loop_
_entity_poly.entity_id
_entity_poly.type
_entity_poly.pdbx_seq_one_letter_code
_entity_poly.pdbx_strand_id
1 'polypeptide(L)'
;MAQSKNLVNTIELGRAIQRKRQEQGLSLRDVADETGVSASTLSRIENGTGKPDADNIARLTNWLDVPMERIMGGRQADGEDAAVVYFPHESTPEIVEAHLRADRNLTADTAKALSELFRVAYAQFSHPGEDTRKRRR
;
A
#
# COMPACT_ATOMS: atom_id res chain seq x y z
N MET A 1 -22.93 -15.13 20.10
CA MET A 1 -22.43 -15.61 18.79
C MET A 1 -21.50 -14.55 18.23
N ALA A 2 -20.20 -14.61 18.52
CA ALA A 2 -19.23 -13.63 18.04
C ALA A 2 -18.95 -13.90 16.55
N GLN A 3 -19.39 -12.99 15.68
CA GLN A 3 -19.03 -13.00 14.27
C GLN A 3 -17.53 -12.67 14.14
N SER A 4 -16.76 -13.60 13.57
CA SER A 4 -15.36 -13.41 13.22
C SER A 4 -15.21 -12.26 12.24
N LYS A 5 -14.82 -11.11 12.78
CA LYS A 5 -14.54 -9.87 12.05
C LYS A 5 -13.44 -10.18 11.01
N ASN A 6 -13.75 -10.00 9.74
CA ASN A 6 -12.82 -10.28 8.64
C ASN A 6 -11.68 -9.26 8.74
N LEU A 7 -10.56 -9.70 9.30
CA LEU A 7 -9.46 -8.85 9.72
C LEU A 7 -8.57 -8.42 8.54
N VAL A 8 -8.80 -8.97 7.34
CA VAL A 8 -7.90 -8.87 6.19
C VAL A 8 -8.67 -8.46 4.94
N ASN A 9 -8.22 -7.41 4.27
CA ASN A 9 -8.77 -6.99 2.98
C ASN A 9 -8.12 -7.80 1.84
N THR A 10 -8.71 -8.95 1.49
CA THR A 10 -8.16 -9.82 0.43
C THR A 10 -8.09 -9.15 -0.93
N ILE A 11 -8.99 -8.22 -1.24
CA ILE A 11 -9.00 -7.52 -2.53
C ILE A 11 -7.76 -6.63 -2.65
N GLU A 12 -7.41 -5.90 -1.58
CA GLU A 12 -6.20 -5.09 -1.55
C GLU A 12 -4.93 -5.94 -1.60
N LEU A 13 -4.90 -7.04 -0.84
CA LEU A 13 -3.79 -8.00 -0.89
C LEU A 13 -3.59 -8.56 -2.31
N GLY A 14 -4.68 -8.97 -2.97
CA GLY A 14 -4.65 -9.49 -4.33
C GLY A 14 -4.12 -8.46 -5.34
N ARG A 15 -4.57 -7.20 -5.23
CA ARG A 15 -4.07 -6.11 -6.09
C ARG A 15 -2.59 -5.82 -5.86
N ALA A 16 -2.13 -5.86 -4.60
CA ALA A 16 -0.72 -5.67 -4.28
C ALA A 16 0.16 -6.77 -4.89
N ILE A 17 -0.27 -8.03 -4.77
CA ILE A 17 0.42 -9.18 -5.36
C ILE A 17 0.49 -9.04 -6.88
N GLN A 18 -0.65 -8.79 -7.51
CA GLN A 18 -0.76 -8.66 -8.96
C GLN A 18 0.16 -7.56 -9.51
N ARG A 19 0.20 -6.41 -8.83
CA ARG A 19 1.03 -5.27 -9.23
C ARG A 19 2.52 -5.61 -9.18
N LYS A 20 3.03 -6.03 -8.01
CA LYS A 20 4.45 -6.36 -7.83
C LYS A 20 4.90 -7.44 -8.82
N ARG A 21 4.06 -8.47 -9.01
CA ARG A 21 4.29 -9.54 -9.96
C ARG A 21 4.43 -9.02 -11.40
N GLN A 22 3.53 -8.12 -11.84
CA GLN A 22 3.56 -7.56 -13.19
C GLN A 22 4.74 -6.60 -13.40
N GLU A 23 5.07 -5.76 -12.41
CA GLU A 23 6.23 -4.86 -12.46
C GLU A 23 7.55 -5.61 -12.59
N GLN A 24 7.65 -6.79 -11.98
CA GLN A 24 8.82 -7.67 -12.06
C GLN A 24 8.78 -8.66 -13.22
N GLY A 25 7.70 -8.66 -14.03
CA GLY A 25 7.54 -9.60 -15.14
C GLY A 25 7.36 -11.07 -14.72
N LEU A 26 6.94 -11.32 -13.48
CA LEU A 26 6.80 -12.64 -12.89
C LEU A 26 5.45 -13.30 -13.27
N SER A 27 5.47 -14.61 -13.42
CA SER A 27 4.28 -15.44 -13.50
C SER A 27 3.77 -15.82 -12.11
N LEU A 28 2.53 -16.33 -12.02
CA LEU A 28 2.00 -16.85 -10.75
C LEU A 28 2.81 -18.05 -10.23
N ARG A 29 3.54 -18.77 -11.10
CA ARG A 29 4.42 -19.87 -10.68
C ARG A 29 5.70 -19.33 -10.05
N ASP A 30 6.29 -18.29 -10.62
CA ASP A 30 7.51 -17.69 -10.07
C ASP A 30 7.22 -17.13 -8.66
N VAL A 31 6.09 -16.44 -8.48
CA VAL A 31 5.66 -15.99 -7.14
C VAL A 31 5.36 -17.18 -6.21
N ALA A 32 4.84 -18.29 -6.73
CA ALA A 32 4.63 -19.48 -5.91
C ALA A 32 5.95 -20.08 -5.42
N ASP A 33 6.98 -20.08 -6.26
CA ASP A 33 8.32 -20.56 -5.92
C ASP A 33 9.01 -19.64 -4.89
N GLU A 34 8.80 -18.33 -4.99
CA GLU A 34 9.37 -17.35 -4.04
C GLU A 34 8.65 -17.34 -2.68
N THR A 35 7.35 -17.57 -2.65
CA THR A 35 6.52 -17.43 -1.43
C THR A 35 6.17 -18.77 -0.77
N GLY A 36 6.28 -19.86 -1.52
CA GLY A 36 5.73 -21.16 -1.14
C GLY A 36 4.20 -21.22 -1.18
N VAL A 37 3.51 -20.18 -1.67
CA VAL A 37 2.05 -20.15 -1.82
C VAL A 37 1.68 -20.66 -3.20
N SER A 38 0.88 -21.73 -3.28
CA SER A 38 0.49 -22.32 -4.57
C SER A 38 -0.08 -21.30 -5.57
N ALA A 39 0.27 -21.46 -6.86
CA ALA A 39 -0.20 -20.59 -7.94
C ALA A 39 -1.75 -20.51 -8.04
N SER A 40 -2.46 -21.60 -7.70
CA SER A 40 -3.93 -21.62 -7.65
C SER A 40 -4.49 -20.78 -6.50
N THR A 41 -3.78 -20.70 -5.39
CA THR A 41 -4.14 -19.85 -4.24
C THR A 41 -3.84 -18.39 -4.55
N LEU A 42 -2.67 -18.09 -5.12
CA LEU A 42 -2.34 -16.75 -5.63
C LEU A 42 -3.38 -16.24 -6.63
N SER A 43 -3.77 -17.06 -7.61
CA SER A 43 -4.81 -16.72 -8.59
C SER A 43 -6.15 -16.36 -7.92
N ARG A 44 -6.59 -17.14 -6.93
CA ARG A 44 -7.83 -16.83 -6.19
C ARG A 44 -7.70 -15.54 -5.39
N ILE A 45 -6.55 -15.28 -4.78
CA ILE A 45 -6.28 -14.05 -4.02
C ILE A 45 -6.25 -12.83 -4.95
N GLU A 46 -5.55 -12.88 -6.09
CA GLU A 46 -5.53 -11.79 -7.10
C GLU A 46 -6.94 -11.48 -7.61
N ASN A 47 -7.79 -12.49 -7.76
CA ASN A 47 -9.19 -12.33 -8.18
C ASN A 47 -10.16 -11.98 -7.03
N GLY A 48 -9.67 -11.80 -5.79
CA GLY A 48 -10.49 -11.47 -4.62
C GLY A 48 -11.45 -12.57 -4.16
N THR A 49 -11.33 -13.79 -4.70
CA THR A 49 -12.19 -14.95 -4.37
C THR A 49 -11.54 -15.89 -3.34
N GLY A 50 -10.25 -15.71 -3.07
CA GLY A 50 -9.50 -16.45 -2.06
C GLY A 50 -9.81 -15.99 -0.65
N LYS A 51 -9.56 -16.87 0.33
CA LYS A 51 -9.45 -16.51 1.74
C LYS A 51 -8.09 -16.98 2.22
N PRO A 52 -7.06 -16.12 2.21
CA PRO A 52 -5.74 -16.50 2.68
C PRO A 52 -5.79 -16.72 4.19
N ASP A 53 -5.13 -17.76 4.67
CA ASP A 53 -4.91 -17.98 6.10
C ASP A 53 -3.74 -17.12 6.61
N ALA A 54 -3.51 -17.15 7.92
CA ALA A 54 -2.47 -16.34 8.56
C ALA A 54 -1.05 -16.63 8.02
N ASP A 55 -0.76 -17.90 7.70
CA ASP A 55 0.56 -18.30 7.16
C ASP A 55 0.77 -17.73 5.75
N ASN A 56 -0.24 -17.86 4.88
CA ASN A 56 -0.21 -17.26 3.55
C ASN A 56 -0.12 -15.73 3.63
N ILE A 57 -0.85 -15.09 4.54
CA ILE A 57 -0.75 -13.63 4.73
C ILE A 57 0.66 -13.23 5.14
N ALA A 58 1.27 -13.93 6.11
CA ALA A 58 2.64 -13.64 6.56
C ALA A 58 3.67 -13.79 5.43
N ARG A 59 3.59 -14.87 4.65
CA ARG A 59 4.48 -15.10 3.50
C ARG A 59 4.31 -14.02 2.43
N LEU A 60 3.06 -13.67 2.10
CA LEU A 60 2.75 -12.71 1.06
C LEU A 60 3.10 -11.28 1.48
N THR A 61 2.86 -10.90 2.73
CA THR A 61 3.25 -9.58 3.27
C THR A 61 4.77 -9.42 3.34
N ASN A 62 5.49 -10.45 3.78
CA ASN A 62 6.94 -10.49 3.75
C ASN A 62 7.47 -10.38 2.30
N TRP A 63 6.90 -11.14 1.37
CA TRP A 63 7.27 -11.06 -0.03
C TRP A 63 6.98 -9.69 -0.64
N LEU A 64 5.86 -9.05 -0.26
CA LEU A 64 5.51 -7.70 -0.72
C LEU A 64 6.39 -6.60 -0.10
N ASP A 65 7.16 -6.89 0.94
CA ASP A 65 7.83 -5.89 1.79
C ASP A 65 6.83 -4.87 2.37
N VAL A 66 5.67 -5.37 2.79
CA VAL A 66 4.58 -4.55 3.35
C VAL A 66 4.28 -5.02 4.78
N PRO A 67 4.26 -4.13 5.78
CA PRO A 67 3.88 -4.48 7.15
C PRO A 67 2.47 -5.09 7.20
N MET A 68 2.31 -6.15 7.98
CA MET A 68 1.07 -6.91 8.10
C MET A 68 -0.11 -6.03 8.55
N GLU A 69 0.16 -5.01 9.36
CA GLU A 69 -0.79 -4.02 9.87
C GLU A 69 -1.47 -3.21 8.75
N ARG A 70 -0.82 -3.05 7.59
CA ARG A 70 -1.42 -2.36 6.44
C ARG A 70 -2.46 -3.22 5.71
N ILE A 71 -2.32 -4.54 5.77
CA ILE A 71 -3.26 -5.49 5.15
C ILE A 71 -4.39 -5.84 6.12
N MET A 72 -4.11 -5.79 7.43
CA MET A 72 -5.04 -6.18 8.50
C MET A 72 -6.01 -5.06 8.94
N GLY A 73 -6.61 -4.36 7.97
CA GLY A 73 -7.52 -3.21 8.14
C GLY A 73 -8.30 -3.21 9.47
N GLY A 74 -7.73 -2.53 10.46
CA GLY A 74 -8.07 -2.73 11.87
C GLY A 74 -7.88 -1.48 12.70
N ARG A 75 -8.26 -0.31 12.17
CA ARG A 75 -8.76 0.84 12.94
C ARG A 75 -9.59 1.69 12.01
N GLN A 76 -10.89 1.84 12.35
CA GLN A 76 -11.53 3.13 12.16
C GLN A 76 -10.63 4.14 12.87
N ALA A 77 -9.92 4.96 12.09
CA ALA A 77 -9.37 6.19 12.61
C ALA A 77 -10.55 7.14 12.78
N ASP A 78 -11.26 6.98 13.90
CA ASP A 78 -12.02 8.10 14.48
C ASP A 78 -10.96 9.09 14.97
N GLY A 79 -10.57 10.00 14.09
CA GLY A 79 -9.50 10.96 14.31
C GLY A 79 -8.87 11.35 12.99
N GLU A 80 -8.80 12.65 12.76
CA GLU A 80 -8.27 13.34 11.58
C GLU A 80 -6.83 12.90 11.25
N ASP A 81 -6.66 11.74 10.62
CA ASP A 81 -5.43 11.26 9.99
C ASP A 81 -5.80 10.00 9.19
N ALA A 82 -6.49 10.19 8.07
CA ALA A 82 -6.72 9.11 7.12
C ALA A 82 -5.36 8.68 6.55
N ALA A 83 -4.85 7.54 7.03
CA ALA A 83 -3.59 6.97 6.62
C ALA A 83 -3.55 6.81 5.09
N VAL A 84 -2.80 7.70 4.44
CA VAL A 84 -2.56 7.71 3.00
C VAL A 84 -1.91 6.37 2.60
N VAL A 85 -2.53 5.70 1.63
CA VAL A 85 -2.06 4.43 1.07
C VAL A 85 -0.71 4.66 0.39
N TYR A 86 0.36 4.03 0.91
CA TYR A 86 1.71 4.09 0.36
C TYR A 86 1.92 2.89 -0.57
N PHE A 87 2.18 3.14 -1.86
CA PHE A 87 2.60 2.12 -2.81
C PHE A 87 4.12 2.24 -3.04
N PRO A 88 4.89 1.13 -3.04
CA PRO A 88 6.36 1.14 -3.01
C PRO A 88 7.07 1.68 -4.27
N HIS A 89 6.35 2.17 -5.28
CA HIS A 89 6.93 2.79 -6.49
C HIS A 89 6.35 4.15 -6.87
N GLU A 90 5.39 4.68 -6.11
CA GLU A 90 4.90 6.05 -6.31
C GLU A 90 5.48 6.95 -5.24
N SER A 91 6.19 7.99 -5.66
CA SER A 91 6.64 9.01 -4.72
C SER A 91 5.43 9.69 -4.08
N THR A 92 5.46 10.02 -2.78
CA THR A 92 4.35 10.71 -2.09
C THR A 92 3.77 11.91 -2.89
N PRO A 93 4.58 12.71 -3.60
CA PRO A 93 4.08 13.74 -4.51
C PRO A 93 3.19 13.22 -5.66
N GLU A 94 3.49 12.07 -6.25
CA GLU A 94 2.68 11.49 -7.34
C GLU A 94 1.31 11.02 -6.86
N ILE A 95 1.25 10.46 -5.66
CA ILE A 95 -0.01 10.04 -5.03
C ILE A 95 -0.91 11.26 -4.82
N VAL A 96 -0.36 12.34 -4.25
CA VAL A 96 -1.11 13.58 -4.01
C VAL A 96 -1.56 14.22 -5.33
N GLU A 97 -0.69 14.23 -6.34
CA GLU A 97 -1.04 14.71 -7.68
C GLU A 97 -2.21 13.93 -8.29
N ALA A 98 -2.21 12.59 -8.17
CA ALA A 98 -3.31 11.76 -8.65
C ALA A 98 -4.64 12.11 -7.96
N HIS A 99 -4.62 12.36 -6.66
CA HIS A 99 -5.82 12.76 -5.90
C HIS A 99 -6.31 14.15 -6.30
N LEU A 100 -5.42 15.14 -6.39
CA LEU A 100 -5.77 16.51 -6.77
C LEU A 100 -6.38 16.57 -8.18
N ARG A 101 -5.86 15.76 -9.11
CA ARG A 101 -6.41 15.65 -10.47
C ARG A 101 -7.81 15.03 -10.49
N ALA A 102 -8.11 14.12 -9.57
CA ALA A 102 -9.40 13.44 -9.47
C ALA A 102 -10.47 14.25 -8.73
N ASP A 103 -10.09 15.35 -8.05
CA ASP A 103 -11.02 16.19 -7.30
C ASP A 103 -11.90 17.04 -8.23
N ARG A 104 -13.21 16.78 -8.18
CA ARG A 104 -14.21 17.49 -8.99
C ARG A 104 -14.44 18.94 -8.56
N ASN A 105 -13.96 19.32 -7.37
CA ASN A 105 -14.05 20.68 -6.88
C ASN A 105 -12.87 21.55 -7.35
N LEU A 106 -11.88 20.98 -8.04
CA LEU A 106 -10.71 21.69 -8.55
C LEU A 106 -10.77 21.80 -10.07
N THR A 107 -10.30 22.94 -10.58
CA THR A 107 -9.94 23.04 -12.00
C THR A 107 -8.59 22.35 -12.22
N ALA A 108 -8.31 21.96 -13.47
CA ALA A 108 -7.03 21.34 -13.83
C ALA A 108 -5.83 22.24 -13.46
N ASP A 109 -5.95 23.55 -13.66
CA ASP A 109 -4.90 24.53 -13.34
C ASP A 109 -4.68 24.63 -11.83
N THR A 110 -5.74 24.66 -11.03
CA THR A 110 -5.63 24.71 -9.56
C THR A 110 -5.04 23.42 -9.00
N ALA A 111 -5.47 22.25 -9.50
CA ALA A 111 -4.91 20.96 -9.11
C ALA A 111 -3.41 20.87 -9.43
N LYS A 112 -2.99 21.39 -10.59
CA LYS A 112 -1.59 21.48 -10.99
C LYS A 112 -0.79 22.39 -10.05
N ALA A 113 -1.28 23.60 -9.76
CA ALA A 113 -0.61 24.53 -8.87
C ALA A 113 -0.44 23.96 -7.44
N LEU A 114 -1.48 23.31 -6.90
CA LEU A 114 -1.43 22.66 -5.59
C LEU A 114 -0.44 21.49 -5.56
N SER A 115 -0.37 20.70 -6.63
CA SER A 115 0.61 19.61 -6.76
C SER A 115 2.04 20.15 -6.78
N GLU A 116 2.31 21.22 -7.55
CA GLU A 116 3.63 21.84 -7.60
C GLU A 116 4.06 22.39 -6.24
N LEU A 117 3.17 23.10 -5.53
CA LEU A 117 3.42 23.59 -4.17
C LEU A 117 3.74 22.44 -3.22
N PHE A 118 2.95 21.37 -3.24
CA PHE A 118 3.15 20.20 -2.40
C PHE A 118 4.50 19.53 -2.69
N ARG A 119 4.84 19.33 -3.97
CA ARG A 119 6.09 18.69 -4.39
C ARG A 119 7.31 19.47 -3.88
N VAL A 120 7.30 20.80 -4.00
CA VAL A 120 8.37 21.68 -3.51
C VAL A 120 8.50 21.58 -1.99
N ALA A 121 7.39 21.72 -1.26
CA ALA A 121 7.39 21.60 0.19
C ALA A 121 7.88 20.21 0.65
N TYR A 122 7.39 19.15 0.01
CA TYR A 122 7.79 17.79 0.33
C TYR A 122 9.30 17.60 0.13
N ALA A 123 9.87 18.05 -1.00
CA ALA A 123 11.32 17.96 -1.23
C ALA A 123 12.14 18.77 -0.20
N GLN A 124 11.63 19.93 0.23
CA GLN A 124 12.31 20.80 1.20
C GLN A 124 12.29 20.26 2.62
N PHE A 125 11.20 19.58 3.02
CA PHE A 125 10.99 19.16 4.41
C PHE A 125 11.17 17.66 4.64
N SER A 126 11.17 16.82 3.60
CA SER A 126 11.49 15.40 3.74
C SER A 126 13.00 15.21 3.95
N HIS A 127 13.37 14.86 5.18
CA HIS A 127 14.75 14.51 5.55
C HIS A 127 14.81 13.00 5.82
N PRO A 128 15.08 12.16 4.81
CA PRO A 128 15.36 10.75 5.06
C PRO A 128 16.73 10.63 5.75
N GLY A 129 16.78 10.76 7.08
CA GLY A 129 17.97 10.39 7.87
C GLY A 129 18.50 11.35 8.96
N GLU A 130 17.84 12.45 9.34
CA GLU A 130 18.30 13.24 10.51
C GLU A 130 17.78 12.67 11.83
N ASP A 131 18.61 11.78 12.39
CA ASP A 131 18.49 11.17 13.72
C ASP A 131 18.42 12.23 14.84
N THR A 132 17.27 12.36 15.48
CA THR A 132 17.02 13.24 16.63
C THR A 132 17.69 12.77 17.93
N ARG A 133 18.51 11.70 17.93
CA ARG A 133 19.22 11.18 19.11
C ARG A 133 20.57 11.84 19.43
N LYS A 134 20.81 13.11 19.05
CA LYS A 134 22.07 13.83 19.39
C LYS A 134 21.92 15.07 20.28
N ARG A 135 20.79 15.26 20.96
CA ARG A 135 20.63 16.33 21.95
C ARG A 135 20.27 15.81 23.34
N ARG A 136 21.21 15.15 24.00
CA ARG A 136 21.28 14.98 25.46
C ARG A 136 22.63 14.34 25.82
N ARG A 137 23.66 15.18 25.83
CA ARG A 137 24.84 15.01 26.70
C ARG A 137 24.79 16.11 27.74
#